data_AF-A0A836ZTJ0-F1
#
_entry.id   AF-A0A836ZTJ0-F1
#
_cell.length_a   1.000
_cell.length_b   1.000
_cell.length_c   1.000
_cell.angle_alpha   90.00
_cell.angle_beta   90.00
_cell.angle_gamma   90.00
#
_symmetry.space_group_name_H-M   'P 1'
#
loop_
_entity.id
_entity.type
_entity.pdbx_description
1 polymer ?
#
loop_
_entity_poly.entity_id
_entity_poly.type
_entity_poly.pdbx_seq_one_letter_code
_entity_poly.pdbx_strand_id
1 'polypeptide(L)'
;MYYSIDDGATVKSYGFSPVKHGAASGPGRVSFNEVDTYKDPYYSRTMEVSKEQYEKLEDFGANPAKSGFNMHYNGADNSCIDFTWDALNHAGLHRMTKKGVDKVFEGALRPAENVDDVRSIPAPMPKSELNKEHINPKPDQQWWQKMIGEAQPGNHTYPAEVTTIAASTSSQDPLHRQAEESVSRLEQGLGCDYDDNSARLAASSAYLAKENGLSRIDHVVLSEETKSARQGENMFVVEGALNDPAHRMAHMKTNDAIAQPVEQSLAQLQSLSETQRLQQSQQHEQQREQSISPQHRMV
;
A
#
# COMPACT_ATOMS: atom_id res chain seq x y z
N MET A 1 -2.88 -3.20 12.70
CA MET A 1 -3.04 -2.44 13.95
C MET A 1 -4.37 -2.84 14.55
N TYR A 2 -4.44 -2.92 15.88
CA TYR A 2 -5.63 -3.32 16.60
C TYR A 2 -5.60 -2.66 17.98
N TYR A 3 -6.73 -2.68 18.68
CA TYR A 3 -6.78 -2.32 20.10
C TYR A 3 -7.48 -3.40 20.91
N SER A 4 -7.15 -3.45 22.20
CA SER A 4 -7.87 -4.25 23.17
C SER A 4 -8.34 -3.38 24.33
N ILE A 5 -9.43 -3.82 24.97
CA ILE A 5 -9.99 -3.25 26.18
C ILE A 5 -10.05 -4.36 27.23
N ASP A 6 -9.71 -4.02 28.47
CA ASP A 6 -9.61 -4.94 29.60
C ASP A 6 -10.27 -4.29 30.82
N ASP A 7 -11.28 -4.95 31.40
CA ASP A 7 -11.97 -4.51 32.62
C ASP A 7 -11.48 -5.22 33.89
N GLY A 8 -10.41 -6.02 33.78
CA GLY A 8 -9.83 -6.84 34.84
C GLY A 8 -10.48 -8.23 34.98
N ALA A 9 -11.62 -8.47 34.32
CA ALA A 9 -12.28 -9.78 34.26
C ALA A 9 -12.29 -10.36 32.84
N THR A 10 -12.42 -9.51 31.83
CA THR A 10 -12.51 -9.88 30.43
C THR A 10 -11.66 -8.96 29.56
N VAL A 11 -10.95 -9.56 28.61
CA VAL A 11 -10.22 -8.85 27.57
C VAL A 11 -10.97 -9.02 26.26
N LYS A 12 -11.29 -7.91 25.59
CA LYS A 12 -11.86 -7.88 24.24
C LYS A 12 -10.89 -7.17 23.32
N SER A 13 -10.73 -7.66 22.10
CA SER A 13 -9.87 -7.02 21.11
C SER A 13 -10.57 -6.92 19.77
N TYR A 14 -10.30 -5.81 19.08
CA TYR A 14 -10.93 -5.44 17.84
C TYR A 14 -9.86 -5.02 16.83
N GLY A 15 -9.97 -5.57 15.63
CA GLY A 15 -9.24 -5.11 14.46
C GLY A 15 -10.11 -5.21 13.22
N PHE A 16 -9.60 -4.70 12.11
CA PHE A 16 -10.35 -4.62 10.87
C PHE A 16 -9.53 -5.17 9.70
N SER A 17 -10.14 -6.10 8.96
CA SER A 17 -9.47 -6.82 7.88
C SER A 17 -10.45 -7.07 6.74
N PRO A 18 -9.99 -7.36 5.52
CA PRO A 18 -10.88 -7.82 4.46
C PRO A 18 -11.51 -9.18 4.84
N VAL A 19 -12.73 -9.43 4.38
CA VAL A 19 -13.40 -10.74 4.53
C VAL A 19 -12.61 -11.84 3.82
N LYS A 20 -12.07 -11.55 2.64
CA LYS A 20 -11.16 -12.44 1.92
C LYS A 20 -9.73 -12.17 2.37
N HIS A 21 -9.10 -13.15 3.01
CA HIS A 21 -7.70 -13.05 3.44
C HIS A 21 -6.79 -12.66 2.26
N GLY A 22 -5.90 -11.70 2.50
CA GLY A 22 -4.94 -11.20 1.52
C GLY A 22 -5.51 -10.27 0.44
N ALA A 23 -6.81 -9.96 0.47
CA ALA A 23 -7.38 -8.99 -0.47
C ALA A 23 -6.94 -7.55 -0.11
N ALA A 24 -6.49 -6.78 -1.11
CA ALA A 24 -6.12 -5.39 -0.91
C ALA A 24 -7.32 -4.47 -0.62
N SER A 25 -8.50 -4.86 -1.10
CA SER A 25 -9.77 -4.16 -0.88
C SER A 25 -10.97 -5.12 -0.95
N GLY A 26 -12.13 -4.70 -0.44
CA GLY A 26 -13.37 -5.47 -0.49
C GLY A 26 -14.24 -5.30 0.76
N PRO A 27 -15.30 -6.11 0.92
CA PRO A 27 -16.06 -6.13 2.17
C PRO A 27 -15.10 -6.37 3.35
N GLY A 28 -15.11 -5.45 4.31
CA GLY A 28 -14.35 -5.56 5.53
C GLY A 28 -15.12 -6.32 6.60
N ARG A 29 -14.39 -6.82 7.59
CA ARG A 29 -14.95 -7.43 8.78
C ARG A 29 -14.19 -6.92 10.00
N VAL A 30 -14.92 -6.72 11.08
CA VAL A 30 -14.30 -6.60 12.40
C VAL A 30 -13.89 -8.00 12.85
N SER A 31 -12.61 -8.17 13.13
CA SER A 31 -12.09 -9.37 13.76
C SER A 31 -12.14 -9.17 15.27
N PHE A 32 -12.78 -10.13 15.94
CA PHE A 32 -12.83 -10.22 17.40
C PHE A 32 -11.75 -11.22 17.85
N ASN A 33 -11.11 -10.97 19.00
CA ASN A 33 -10.04 -11.81 19.59
C ASN A 33 -8.71 -11.85 18.80
N GLU A 34 -8.28 -10.71 18.23
CA GLU A 34 -6.99 -10.57 17.55
C GLU A 34 -5.75 -10.76 18.44
N VAL A 35 -5.88 -10.75 19.77
CA VAL A 35 -4.77 -11.05 20.71
C VAL A 35 -4.16 -12.44 20.44
N ASP A 36 -4.97 -13.40 19.99
CA ASP A 36 -4.50 -14.75 19.64
C ASP A 36 -3.82 -14.83 18.27
N THR A 37 -4.10 -13.84 17.39
CA THR A 37 -3.60 -13.79 16.01
C THR A 37 -2.29 -12.98 15.91
N TYR A 38 -2.16 -11.88 16.67
CA TYR A 38 -0.98 -11.02 16.71
C TYR A 38 -0.30 -11.12 18.07
N LYS A 39 0.34 -12.27 18.33
CA LYS A 39 0.94 -12.59 19.63
C LYS A 39 2.06 -11.65 20.05
N ASP A 40 2.78 -11.06 19.09
CA ASP A 40 3.94 -10.20 19.35
C ASP A 40 3.93 -8.96 18.44
N PRO A 41 3.10 -7.95 18.72
CA PRO A 41 3.15 -6.71 17.96
C PRO A 41 4.51 -6.03 18.16
N TYR A 42 5.06 -5.42 17.11
CA TYR A 42 6.32 -4.67 17.17
C TYR A 42 6.32 -3.63 18.30
N TYR A 43 5.18 -2.97 18.50
CA TYR A 43 4.95 -2.01 19.56
C TYR A 43 3.59 -2.25 20.20
N SER A 44 3.51 -2.15 21.53
CA SER A 44 2.26 -2.08 22.26
C SER A 44 2.32 -1.02 23.35
N ARG A 45 1.17 -0.38 23.58
CA ARG A 45 0.98 0.62 24.64
C ARG A 45 -0.31 0.34 25.37
N THR A 46 -0.22 0.19 26.69
CA THR A 46 -1.36 0.10 27.59
C THR A 46 -1.56 1.45 28.25
N MET A 47 -2.81 1.94 28.26
CA MET A 47 -3.20 3.16 28.95
C MET A 47 -4.43 2.87 29.82
N GLU A 48 -4.42 3.31 31.07
CA GLU A 48 -5.65 3.33 31.86
C GLU A 48 -6.59 4.41 31.31
N VAL A 49 -7.82 4.00 31.02
CA VAL A 49 -8.88 4.85 30.48
C VAL A 49 -10.03 4.95 31.48
N SER A 50 -10.82 6.02 31.37
CA SER A 50 -12.07 6.12 32.14
C SER A 50 -13.12 5.10 31.67
N LYS A 51 -14.11 4.82 32.52
CA LYS A 51 -15.25 3.97 32.16
C LYS A 51 -15.98 4.45 30.89
N GLU A 52 -16.16 5.76 30.73
CA GLU A 52 -16.80 6.32 29.53
C GLU A 52 -15.99 6.04 28.25
N GLN A 53 -14.66 6.16 28.34
CA GLN A 53 -13.77 5.86 27.22
C GLN A 53 -13.78 4.37 26.88
N TYR A 54 -13.78 3.50 27.90
CA TYR A 54 -13.92 2.05 27.72
C TYR A 54 -15.22 1.71 26.97
N GLU A 55 -16.36 2.26 27.41
CA GLU A 55 -17.66 2.00 26.79
C GLU A 55 -17.72 2.49 25.33
N LYS A 56 -17.10 3.63 25.01
CA LYS A 56 -16.99 4.13 23.63
C LYS A 56 -16.11 3.26 22.74
N LEU A 57 -14.98 2.78 23.26
CA LEU A 57 -14.11 1.84 22.56
C LEU A 57 -14.82 0.51 22.29
N GLU A 58 -15.60 0.02 23.26
CA GLU A 58 -16.41 -1.19 23.12
C GLU A 58 -17.52 -1.02 22.08
N ASP A 59 -18.28 0.08 22.14
CA ASP A 59 -19.38 0.33 21.21
C ASP A 59 -18.89 0.49 19.77
N PHE A 60 -17.80 1.25 19.56
CA PHE A 60 -17.17 1.36 18.25
C PHE A 60 -16.69 0.00 17.75
N GLY A 61 -16.00 -0.78 18.58
CA GLY A 61 -15.48 -2.08 18.19
C GLY A 61 -16.58 -3.07 17.81
N ALA A 62 -17.70 -3.05 18.53
CA ALA A 62 -18.85 -3.91 18.25
C ALA A 62 -19.70 -3.43 17.06
N ASN A 63 -19.79 -2.11 16.85
CA ASN A 63 -20.72 -1.51 15.88
C ASN A 63 -20.11 -0.31 15.14
N PRO A 64 -18.97 -0.44 14.46
CA PRO A 64 -18.24 0.71 13.92
C PRO A 64 -19.06 1.48 12.87
N ALA A 65 -19.90 0.77 12.09
CA ALA A 65 -20.80 1.39 11.12
C ALA A 65 -21.82 2.37 11.75
N LYS A 66 -22.23 2.15 13.01
CA LYS A 66 -23.12 3.10 13.71
C LYS A 66 -22.42 4.42 14.01
N SER A 67 -21.11 4.38 14.18
CA SER A 67 -20.26 5.55 14.39
C SER A 67 -19.79 6.19 13.09
N GLY A 68 -20.31 5.75 11.93
CA GLY A 68 -19.98 6.30 10.62
C GLY A 68 -18.78 5.66 9.93
N PHE A 69 -18.16 4.63 10.54
CA PHE A 69 -17.03 3.93 9.94
C PHE A 69 -17.45 3.19 8.67
N ASN A 70 -16.63 3.29 7.62
CA ASN A 70 -16.87 2.58 6.38
C ASN A 70 -16.50 1.09 6.53
N MET A 71 -17.45 0.19 6.34
CA MET A 71 -17.22 -1.26 6.45
C MET A 71 -16.57 -1.89 5.22
N HIS A 72 -16.15 -1.10 4.24
CA HIS A 72 -15.40 -1.57 3.08
C HIS A 72 -13.89 -1.46 3.33
N TYR A 73 -13.20 -2.57 3.50
CA TYR A 73 -11.75 -2.58 3.72
C TYR A 73 -11.00 -2.04 2.51
N ASN A 74 -9.99 -1.21 2.77
CA ASN A 74 -9.03 -0.73 1.81
C ASN A 74 -7.66 -0.56 2.48
N GLY A 75 -6.66 -1.30 2.01
CA GLY A 75 -5.32 -1.26 2.59
C GLY A 75 -4.61 0.10 2.52
N ALA A 76 -5.06 1.02 1.66
CA ALA A 76 -4.45 2.34 1.47
C ALA A 76 -5.22 3.51 2.12
N ASP A 77 -6.52 3.38 2.37
CA ASP A 77 -7.36 4.50 2.85
C ASP A 77 -8.49 4.13 3.83
N ASN A 78 -8.64 2.84 4.18
CA ASN A 78 -9.61 2.35 5.17
C ASN A 78 -9.23 0.95 5.68
N SER A 79 -8.16 0.92 6.46
CA SER A 79 -7.44 -0.28 6.88
C SER A 79 -7.62 -0.56 8.38
N CYS A 80 -6.87 -1.55 8.87
CA CYS A 80 -6.76 -1.81 10.30
C CYS A 80 -6.22 -0.61 11.12
N ILE A 81 -5.51 0.30 10.47
CA ILE A 81 -4.94 1.51 11.08
C ILE A 81 -6.06 2.54 11.29
N ASP A 82 -6.79 2.85 10.22
CA ASP A 82 -7.92 3.79 10.22
C ASP A 82 -8.99 3.36 11.22
N PHE A 83 -9.33 2.07 11.23
CA PHE A 83 -10.24 1.50 12.22
C PHE A 83 -9.79 1.77 13.67
N THR A 84 -8.48 1.62 13.95
CA THR A 84 -7.96 1.82 15.29
C THR A 84 -7.96 3.31 15.67
N TRP A 85 -7.60 4.20 14.75
CA TRP A 85 -7.64 5.64 14.99
C TRP A 85 -9.05 6.18 15.14
N ASP A 86 -10.01 5.70 14.35
CA ASP A 86 -11.41 6.09 14.49
C ASP A 86 -11.99 5.63 15.84
N ALA A 87 -11.62 4.43 16.31
CA ALA A 87 -12.00 3.98 17.64
C ALA A 87 -11.43 4.91 18.74
N LEU A 88 -10.14 5.25 18.65
CA LEU A 88 -9.47 6.15 19.59
C LEU A 88 -10.11 7.55 19.56
N ASN A 89 -10.33 8.11 18.38
CA ASN A 89 -10.98 9.42 18.20
C ASN A 89 -12.42 9.42 18.72
N HIS A 90 -13.18 8.34 18.46
CA HIS A 90 -14.53 8.16 18.98
C HIS A 90 -14.54 8.16 20.53
N ALA A 91 -13.52 7.57 21.15
CA ALA A 91 -13.33 7.57 22.60
C ALA A 91 -12.71 8.89 23.13
N GLY A 92 -12.39 9.86 22.29
CA GLY A 92 -11.74 11.12 22.69
C GLY A 92 -10.26 10.97 23.05
N LEU A 93 -9.62 9.90 22.59
CA LEU A 93 -8.18 9.63 22.73
C LEU A 93 -7.47 10.19 21.49
N HIS A 94 -6.98 11.41 21.58
CA HIS A 94 -6.41 12.14 20.45
C HIS A 94 -4.89 12.23 20.54
N ARG A 95 -4.24 12.18 19.38
CA ARG A 95 -2.79 12.41 19.28
C ARG A 95 -2.44 13.88 19.56
N MET A 96 -1.19 14.12 19.94
CA MET A 96 -0.65 15.47 20.15
C MET A 96 0.40 15.81 19.10
N THR A 97 0.22 16.92 18.41
CA THR A 97 1.20 17.47 17.47
C THR A 97 1.83 18.73 18.04
N LYS A 98 2.88 19.25 17.38
CA LYS A 98 3.46 20.57 17.69
C LYS A 98 2.43 21.72 17.60
N LYS A 99 1.30 21.51 16.90
CA LYS A 99 0.21 22.49 16.73
C LYS A 99 -0.94 22.28 17.72
N GLY A 100 -0.87 21.29 18.60
CA GLY A 100 -1.90 20.97 19.60
C GLY A 100 -2.58 19.61 19.34
N VAL A 101 -3.75 19.43 19.95
CA VAL A 101 -4.58 18.22 19.83
C VAL A 101 -5.03 18.05 18.39
N ASP A 102 -4.76 16.88 17.81
CA ASP A 102 -5.24 16.52 16.48
C ASP A 102 -6.33 15.45 16.59
N LYS A 103 -7.53 15.81 16.11
CA LYS A 103 -8.76 15.03 16.26
C LYS A 103 -9.21 14.34 14.98
N VAL A 104 -8.54 14.61 13.87
CA VAL A 104 -8.93 14.16 12.52
C VAL A 104 -7.90 13.21 11.90
N PHE A 105 -6.85 12.86 12.65
CA PHE A 105 -5.85 11.93 12.18
C PHE A 105 -6.42 10.50 12.15
N GLU A 106 -6.42 9.91 10.95
CA GLU A 106 -6.88 8.55 10.68
C GLU A 106 -5.70 7.55 10.57
N GLY A 107 -4.45 8.01 10.63
CA GLY A 107 -3.26 7.16 10.73
C GLY A 107 -2.27 7.29 9.57
N ALA A 108 -1.04 6.80 9.78
CA ALA A 108 -0.05 6.63 8.71
C ALA A 108 -0.27 5.31 7.97
N LEU A 109 0.14 5.22 6.69
CA LEU A 109 -0.16 4.08 5.81
C LEU A 109 0.36 2.72 6.33
N ARG A 110 1.42 2.70 7.16
CA ARG A 110 1.97 1.46 7.74
C ARG A 110 1.88 1.40 9.27
N PRO A 111 1.59 0.22 9.87
CA PRO A 111 1.44 0.11 11.33
C PRO A 111 2.67 0.54 12.14
N ALA A 112 3.88 0.35 11.60
CA ALA A 112 5.13 0.70 12.29
C ALA A 112 5.41 2.22 12.33
N GLU A 113 4.87 3.00 11.39
CA GLU A 113 5.00 4.46 11.34
C GLU A 113 4.06 5.15 12.35
N ASN A 114 3.04 4.44 12.82
CA ASN A 114 2.07 4.96 13.78
C ASN A 114 2.60 4.95 15.23
N VAL A 115 3.81 4.43 15.51
CA VAL A 115 4.32 4.29 16.89
C VAL A 115 4.45 5.63 17.60
N ASP A 116 5.07 6.63 16.95
CA ASP A 116 5.26 7.95 17.55
C ASP A 116 3.93 8.70 17.70
N ASP A 117 2.99 8.49 16.77
CA ASP A 117 1.64 9.04 16.87
C ASP A 117 0.86 8.43 18.05
N VAL A 118 0.90 7.09 18.21
CA VAL A 118 0.28 6.40 19.34
C VAL A 118 0.91 6.84 20.66
N ARG A 119 2.23 7.03 20.73
CA ARG A 119 2.93 7.57 21.92
C ARG A 119 2.50 8.99 22.28
N SER A 120 2.17 9.80 21.28
CA SER A 120 1.78 11.19 21.50
C SER A 120 0.43 11.35 22.19
N ILE A 121 -0.40 10.30 22.20
CA ILE A 121 -1.69 10.31 22.90
C ILE A 121 -1.43 10.48 24.41
N PRO A 122 -1.96 11.51 25.08
CA PRO A 122 -1.83 11.66 26.51
C PRO A 122 -2.60 10.54 27.23
N ALA A 123 -1.96 9.86 28.19
CA ALA A 123 -2.66 8.89 29.01
C ALA A 123 -3.76 9.61 29.82
N PRO A 124 -5.04 9.18 29.75
CA PRO A 124 -6.13 9.82 30.50
C PRO A 124 -5.86 9.86 32.01
N MET A 125 -5.18 8.83 32.53
CA MET A 125 -4.68 8.75 33.90
C MET A 125 -3.14 8.70 33.90
N PRO A 126 -2.42 9.85 33.84
CA PRO A 126 -0.97 9.86 33.62
C PRO A 126 -0.13 9.14 34.68
N LYS A 127 -0.64 9.05 35.91
CA LYS A 127 0.06 8.43 37.06
C LYS A 127 -0.40 6.99 37.33
N SER A 128 -1.12 6.38 36.41
CA SER A 128 -1.54 4.99 36.55
C SER A 128 -0.36 4.04 36.45
N GLU A 129 -0.27 3.10 37.39
CA GLU A 129 0.66 1.97 37.35
C GLU A 129 0.31 0.94 36.25
N LEU A 130 -0.88 1.05 35.64
CA LEU A 130 -1.30 0.21 34.51
C LEU A 130 -0.73 0.71 33.18
N ASN A 131 -0.28 1.96 33.11
CA ASN A 131 0.32 2.51 31.89
C ASN A 131 1.65 1.81 31.59
N LYS A 132 1.75 1.17 30.43
CA LYS A 132 2.93 0.40 30.02
C LYS A 132 3.22 0.60 28.54
N GLU A 133 4.49 0.53 28.18
CA GLU A 133 4.93 0.46 26.79
C GLU A 133 5.87 -0.73 26.63
N HIS A 134 5.70 -1.46 25.53
CA HIS A 134 6.56 -2.59 25.20
C HIS A 134 6.94 -2.53 23.72
N ILE A 135 8.19 -2.84 23.42
CA ILE A 135 8.72 -2.91 22.06
C ILE A 135 9.31 -4.31 21.89
N ASN A 136 8.79 -5.06 20.92
CA ASN A 136 9.38 -6.31 20.49
C ASN A 136 10.45 -6.05 19.42
N PRO A 137 11.47 -6.91 19.30
CA PRO A 137 12.39 -6.82 18.16
C PRO A 137 11.60 -6.91 16.85
N LYS A 138 12.02 -6.16 15.83
CA LYS A 138 11.44 -6.32 14.49
C LYS A 138 11.64 -7.78 14.06
N PRO A 139 10.60 -8.47 13.56
CA PRO A 139 10.76 -9.85 13.12
C PRO A 139 11.81 -9.95 12.00
N ASP A 140 12.78 -10.87 12.14
CA ASP A 140 13.75 -11.19 11.08
C ASP A 140 13.02 -11.74 9.85
N GLN A 141 13.04 -11.04 8.71
CA GLN A 141 12.19 -11.29 7.53
C GLN A 141 12.22 -12.71 6.92
N GLN A 142 13.17 -13.58 7.26
CA GLN A 142 13.25 -14.94 6.71
C GLN A 142 12.06 -15.86 7.06
N TRP A 143 11.30 -15.57 8.13
CA TRP A 143 10.21 -16.44 8.57
C TRP A 143 8.85 -16.16 7.88
N TRP A 144 8.60 -14.95 7.38
CA TRP A 144 7.35 -14.61 6.70
C TRP A 144 7.22 -15.25 5.32
N GLN A 145 8.36 -15.50 4.64
CA GLN A 145 8.42 -16.28 3.40
C GLN A 145 7.96 -17.74 3.60
N LYS A 146 7.97 -18.27 4.83
CA LYS A 146 7.51 -19.63 5.14
C LYS A 146 6.07 -19.72 5.67
N MET A 147 5.49 -18.65 6.19
CA MET A 147 4.23 -18.73 6.94
C MET A 147 2.97 -18.34 6.14
N ILE A 148 3.09 -17.81 4.92
CA ILE A 148 1.93 -17.42 4.08
C ILE A 148 1.94 -18.13 2.71
N GLY A 149 2.65 -19.26 2.59
CA GLY A 149 2.68 -20.02 1.36
C GLY A 149 3.16 -21.46 1.55
N GLU A 150 2.28 -22.34 2.03
CA GLU A 150 2.45 -23.79 1.81
C GLU A 150 1.10 -24.52 1.99
N ALA A 151 0.26 -24.44 0.96
CA ALA A 151 -0.54 -25.61 0.60
C ALA A 151 0.43 -26.54 -0.15
N GLN A 152 1.00 -27.52 0.56
CA GLN A 152 1.86 -28.55 -0.01
C GLN A 152 1.19 -29.25 -1.19
N PRO A 153 1.92 -29.51 -2.28
CA PRO A 153 1.90 -30.82 -2.91
C PRO A 153 3.25 -31.50 -2.65
N GLY A 154 3.18 -32.80 -2.38
CA GLY A 154 4.27 -33.57 -1.81
C GLY A 154 5.53 -33.70 -2.66
N ASN A 155 6.60 -34.09 -1.95
CA ASN A 155 7.76 -34.86 -2.38
C ASN A 155 8.13 -34.76 -3.85
N HIS A 156 9.11 -33.92 -4.20
CA HIS A 156 10.17 -34.33 -5.12
C HIS A 156 11.52 -33.80 -4.63
N THR A 157 12.43 -34.76 -4.46
CA THR A 157 13.84 -34.64 -4.08
C THR A 157 14.60 -33.75 -5.06
N TYR A 158 15.36 -32.77 -4.55
CA TYR A 158 16.40 -32.08 -5.33
C TYR A 158 17.77 -32.70 -5.01
N PRO A 159 18.54 -33.19 -6.00
CA PRO A 159 19.98 -33.07 -5.95
C PRO A 159 20.40 -31.74 -6.59
N ALA A 160 21.45 -31.17 -5.99
CA ALA A 160 22.12 -29.97 -6.44
C ALA A 160 22.64 -30.11 -7.87
N GLU A 161 22.36 -29.13 -8.72
CA GLU A 161 23.26 -28.72 -9.79
C GLU A 161 23.02 -27.25 -10.13
N VAL A 162 24.00 -26.44 -9.70
CA VAL A 162 24.29 -25.12 -10.24
C VAL A 162 24.61 -25.30 -11.71
N THR A 163 23.91 -24.60 -12.61
CA THR A 163 24.41 -23.93 -13.82
C THR A 163 23.29 -23.78 -14.85
N THR A 164 23.13 -22.55 -15.36
CA THR A 164 22.35 -22.16 -16.56
C THR A 164 20.82 -22.28 -16.55
N ILE A 165 20.15 -21.24 -16.06
CA ILE A 165 18.89 -20.72 -16.64
C ILE A 165 18.97 -19.20 -16.76
N ALA A 166 20.00 -18.75 -17.49
CA ALA A 166 19.96 -17.49 -18.22
C ALA A 166 19.45 -17.80 -19.64
N ALA A 167 18.14 -18.08 -19.77
CA ALA A 167 17.47 -18.26 -21.06
C ALA A 167 15.93 -18.26 -20.94
N SER A 168 15.35 -17.18 -20.41
CA SER A 168 13.95 -16.77 -20.71
C SER A 168 13.62 -15.30 -20.41
N THR A 169 14.62 -14.43 -20.20
CA THR A 169 14.43 -13.00 -19.88
C THR A 169 14.51 -12.10 -21.13
N SER A 170 13.81 -12.44 -22.21
CA SER A 170 13.78 -11.61 -23.42
C SER A 170 12.56 -10.68 -23.41
N SER A 171 12.79 -9.36 -23.36
CA SER A 171 11.83 -8.25 -23.49
C SER A 171 10.99 -7.89 -22.25
N GLN A 172 11.63 -7.40 -21.19
CA GLN A 172 10.93 -6.55 -20.21
C GLN A 172 10.94 -5.09 -20.69
N ASP A 173 9.77 -4.45 -20.67
CA ASP A 173 9.64 -3.03 -21.03
C ASP A 173 10.42 -2.15 -20.03
N PRO A 174 11.22 -1.15 -20.48
CA PRO A 174 12.02 -0.32 -19.59
C PRO A 174 11.18 0.43 -18.54
N LEU A 175 9.91 0.72 -18.82
CA LEU A 175 9.00 1.36 -17.85
C LEU A 175 8.79 0.50 -16.61
N HIS A 176 8.82 -0.84 -16.73
CA HIS A 176 8.64 -1.70 -15.56
C HIS A 176 9.79 -1.54 -14.57
N ARG A 177 11.03 -1.66 -15.06
CA ARG A 177 12.22 -1.46 -14.22
C ARG A 177 12.26 -0.06 -13.60
N GLN A 178 11.93 0.97 -14.38
CA GLN A 178 11.90 2.35 -13.88
C GLN A 178 10.84 2.53 -12.79
N ALA A 179 9.68 1.89 -12.94
CA ALA A 179 8.65 1.89 -11.90
C ALA A 179 9.13 1.19 -10.61
N GLU A 180 9.77 0.01 -10.71
CA GLU A 180 10.33 -0.70 -9.55
C GLU A 180 11.34 0.16 -8.80
N GLU A 181 12.27 0.79 -9.51
CA GLU A 181 13.26 1.70 -8.90
C GLU A 181 12.60 2.91 -8.23
N SER A 182 11.57 3.47 -8.86
CA SER A 182 10.87 4.65 -8.36
C SER A 182 10.00 4.36 -7.14
N VAL A 183 9.28 3.23 -7.16
CA VAL A 183 8.52 2.72 -6.02
C VAL A 183 9.46 2.38 -4.86
N SER A 184 10.61 1.73 -5.13
CA SER A 184 11.60 1.47 -4.09
C SER A 184 12.12 2.76 -3.45
N ARG A 185 12.36 3.83 -4.22
CA ARG A 185 12.74 5.15 -3.67
C ARG A 185 11.62 5.79 -2.86
N LEU A 186 10.38 5.74 -3.34
CA LEU A 186 9.20 6.22 -2.62
C LEU A 186 9.11 5.53 -1.25
N GLU A 187 9.23 4.21 -1.23
CA GLU A 187 9.14 3.42 -0.01
C GLU A 187 10.34 3.65 0.93
N GLN A 188 11.56 3.74 0.42
CA GLN A 188 12.70 4.13 1.25
C GLN A 188 12.46 5.50 1.94
N GLY A 189 11.83 6.45 1.25
CA GLY A 189 11.42 7.74 1.81
C GLY A 189 10.37 7.63 2.92
N LEU A 190 9.54 6.57 2.89
CA LEU A 190 8.55 6.25 3.90
C LEU A 190 9.12 5.36 5.03
N GLY A 191 10.35 4.84 4.90
CA GLY A 191 10.94 3.90 5.87
C GLY A 191 10.46 2.46 5.68
N CYS A 192 10.16 2.12 4.44
CA CYS A 192 9.40 0.95 4.02
C CYS A 192 10.26 -0.04 3.23
N ASP A 193 10.16 -1.33 3.58
CA ASP A 193 10.68 -2.41 2.74
C ASP A 193 9.72 -2.71 1.58
N TYR A 194 10.30 -3.22 0.50
CA TYR A 194 9.62 -3.62 -0.74
C TYR A 194 8.93 -4.99 -0.55
N ASP A 195 7.64 -5.08 -0.86
CA ASP A 195 6.81 -6.28 -0.71
C ASP A 195 5.93 -6.55 -1.96
N ASP A 196 4.96 -7.46 -1.84
CA ASP A 196 4.05 -7.82 -2.93
C ASP A 196 3.16 -6.65 -3.40
N ASN A 197 2.78 -5.74 -2.50
CA ASN A 197 2.04 -4.53 -2.89
C ASN A 197 2.95 -3.56 -3.62
N SER A 198 4.23 -3.48 -3.25
CA SER A 198 5.23 -2.69 -3.97
C SER A 198 5.38 -3.19 -5.41
N ALA A 199 5.42 -4.51 -5.61
CA ALA A 199 5.43 -5.11 -6.94
C ALA A 199 4.16 -4.82 -7.76
N ARG A 200 2.98 -4.89 -7.14
CA ARG A 200 1.71 -4.52 -7.80
C ARG A 200 1.68 -3.04 -8.17
N LEU A 201 2.11 -2.17 -7.26
CA LEU A 201 2.21 -0.73 -7.49
C LEU A 201 3.17 -0.40 -8.63
N ALA A 202 4.34 -1.04 -8.68
CA ALA A 202 5.32 -0.86 -9.76
C ALA A 202 4.79 -1.33 -11.11
N ALA A 203 4.20 -2.53 -11.19
CA ALA A 203 3.65 -3.07 -12.43
C ALA A 203 2.49 -2.21 -12.96
N SER A 204 1.57 -1.80 -12.09
CA SER A 204 0.46 -0.90 -12.44
C SER A 204 0.94 0.49 -12.83
N SER A 205 1.99 1.03 -12.18
CA SER A 205 2.62 2.29 -12.57
C SER A 205 3.22 2.23 -13.98
N ALA A 206 3.90 1.13 -14.32
CA ALA A 206 4.48 0.94 -15.64
C ALA A 206 3.40 0.85 -16.74
N TYR A 207 2.32 0.10 -16.48
CA TYR A 207 1.15 0.06 -17.35
C TYR A 207 0.53 1.45 -17.54
N LEU A 208 0.22 2.15 -16.44
CA LEU A 208 -0.38 3.48 -16.44
C LEU A 208 0.48 4.48 -17.23
N ALA A 209 1.80 4.41 -17.06
CA ALA A 209 2.74 5.24 -17.79
C ALA A 209 2.58 5.05 -19.30
N LYS A 210 2.62 3.79 -19.75
CA LYS A 210 2.51 3.43 -21.16
C LYS A 210 1.16 3.82 -21.76
N GLU A 211 0.08 3.53 -21.05
CA GLU A 211 -1.30 3.86 -21.46
C GLU A 211 -1.47 5.38 -21.69
N ASN A 212 -0.81 6.20 -20.87
CA ASN A 212 -0.85 7.66 -20.97
C ASN A 212 0.27 8.24 -21.84
N GLY A 213 0.99 7.39 -22.59
CA GLY A 213 2.02 7.78 -23.55
C GLY A 213 3.26 8.39 -22.90
N LEU A 214 3.54 8.11 -21.63
CA LEU A 214 4.81 8.43 -20.99
C LEU A 214 5.89 7.51 -21.58
N SER A 215 7.07 8.08 -21.80
CA SER A 215 8.20 7.39 -22.43
C SER A 215 9.23 6.89 -21.41
N ARG A 216 9.20 7.45 -20.20
CA ARG A 216 9.99 7.04 -19.05
C ARG A 216 9.25 7.38 -17.75
N ILE A 217 9.70 6.81 -16.64
CA ILE A 217 9.21 7.10 -15.29
C ILE A 217 10.38 7.67 -14.48
N ASP A 218 10.28 8.94 -14.15
CA ASP A 218 11.26 9.61 -13.29
C ASP A 218 10.83 9.54 -11.81
N HIS A 219 9.52 9.67 -11.54
CA HIS A 219 8.95 9.61 -10.19
C HIS A 219 7.64 8.80 -10.13
N VAL A 220 7.47 8.08 -9.03
CA VAL A 220 6.19 7.56 -8.54
C VAL A 220 5.97 8.20 -7.17
N VAL A 221 4.88 8.93 -7.01
CA VAL A 221 4.57 9.66 -5.77
C VAL A 221 3.11 9.45 -5.37
N LEU A 222 2.81 9.67 -4.10
CA LEU A 222 1.46 9.60 -3.56
C LEU A 222 0.86 11.01 -3.40
N SER A 223 -0.47 11.12 -3.45
CA SER A 223 -1.17 12.37 -3.17
C SER A 223 -0.89 12.84 -1.74
N GLU A 224 -0.65 14.14 -1.60
CA GLU A 224 -0.80 14.81 -0.31
C GLU A 224 -2.28 15.05 0.00
N GLU A 225 -2.58 15.30 1.28
CA GLU A 225 -3.93 15.65 1.69
C GLU A 225 -4.37 17.00 1.08
N THR A 226 -5.55 17.01 0.46
CA THR A 226 -6.19 18.21 -0.09
C THR A 226 -7.67 18.23 0.31
N LYS A 227 -8.38 19.31 -0.02
CA LYS A 227 -9.83 19.39 0.21
C LYS A 227 -10.65 18.33 -0.54
N SER A 228 -10.08 17.73 -1.58
CA SER A 228 -10.77 16.84 -2.51
C SER A 228 -10.15 15.45 -2.62
N ALA A 229 -9.01 15.21 -1.97
CA ALA A 229 -8.32 13.92 -2.00
C ALA A 229 -7.56 13.71 -0.68
N ARG A 230 -7.62 12.50 -0.15
CA ARG A 230 -6.90 12.09 1.06
C ARG A 230 -5.41 11.90 0.77
N GLN A 231 -4.60 11.96 1.83
CA GLN A 231 -3.20 11.55 1.73
C GLN A 231 -3.13 10.09 1.25
N GLY A 232 -2.30 9.80 0.25
CA GLY A 232 -2.14 8.45 -0.27
C GLY A 232 -3.26 7.93 -1.19
N GLU A 233 -4.38 8.65 -1.32
CA GLU A 233 -5.54 8.21 -2.13
C GLU A 233 -5.17 7.91 -3.59
N ASN A 234 -4.36 8.78 -4.18
CA ASN A 234 -3.93 8.66 -5.57
C ASN A 234 -2.43 8.47 -5.65
N MET A 235 -2.00 7.68 -6.64
CA MET A 235 -0.60 7.56 -7.04
C MET A 235 -0.41 8.27 -8.37
N PHE A 236 0.73 8.95 -8.53
CA PHE A 236 1.10 9.68 -9.75
C PHE A 236 2.39 9.09 -10.32
N VAL A 237 2.39 8.84 -11.63
CA VAL A 237 3.59 8.54 -12.41
C VAL A 237 4.00 9.81 -13.15
N VAL A 238 5.26 10.22 -13.01
CA VAL A 238 5.76 11.48 -13.57
C VAL A 238 6.96 11.24 -14.47
N GLU A 239 6.93 11.86 -15.64
CA GLU A 239 8.06 12.06 -16.56
C GLU A 239 8.49 13.53 -16.46
N GLY A 240 9.75 13.77 -16.06
CA GLY A 240 10.31 15.09 -15.77
C GLY A 240 10.51 15.32 -14.27
N ALA A 241 11.13 16.44 -13.93
CA ALA A 241 11.32 16.84 -12.54
C ALA A 241 10.00 17.33 -11.92
N LEU A 242 9.73 16.99 -10.65
CA LEU A 242 8.48 17.35 -9.96
C LEU A 242 8.21 18.87 -9.90
N ASN A 243 9.26 19.69 -9.96
CA ASN A 243 9.17 21.16 -9.94
C ASN A 243 9.24 21.81 -11.34
N ASP A 244 9.31 21.01 -12.40
CA ASP A 244 9.29 21.50 -13.78
C ASP A 244 7.83 21.60 -14.25
N PRO A 245 7.30 22.78 -14.64
CA PRO A 245 5.94 22.91 -15.14
C PRO A 245 5.68 22.16 -16.46
N ALA A 246 6.73 21.75 -17.17
CA ALA A 246 6.64 20.94 -18.38
C ALA A 246 6.64 19.42 -18.12
N HIS A 247 6.65 18.97 -16.86
CA HIS A 247 6.52 17.55 -16.56
C HIS A 247 5.20 16.98 -17.12
N ARG A 248 5.23 15.71 -17.47
CA ARG A 248 4.04 14.95 -17.85
C ARG A 248 3.71 14.00 -16.73
N MET A 249 2.42 13.85 -16.42
CA MET A 249 1.99 12.92 -15.39
C MET A 249 0.73 12.16 -15.78
N ALA A 250 0.60 10.96 -15.21
CA ALA A 250 -0.60 10.18 -15.18
C ALA A 250 -0.89 9.79 -13.74
N HIS A 251 -2.15 9.52 -13.40
CA HIS A 251 -2.53 9.12 -12.06
C HIS A 251 -3.62 8.06 -12.07
N MET A 252 -3.67 7.30 -10.99
CA MET A 252 -4.76 6.37 -10.68
C MET A 252 -4.92 6.28 -9.17
N LYS A 253 -6.01 5.68 -8.70
CA LYS A 253 -6.14 5.40 -7.26
C LYS A 253 -5.07 4.41 -6.85
N THR A 254 -4.40 4.66 -5.72
CA THR A 254 -3.41 3.73 -5.18
C THR A 254 -4.02 2.34 -4.97
N ASN A 255 -5.30 2.30 -4.58
CA ASN A 255 -6.06 1.07 -4.45
C ASN A 255 -6.19 0.28 -5.77
N ASP A 256 -6.50 0.96 -6.89
CA ASP A 256 -6.62 0.29 -8.18
C ASP A 256 -5.27 -0.31 -8.60
N ALA A 257 -4.17 0.40 -8.30
CA ALA A 257 -2.82 -0.05 -8.58
C ALA A 257 -2.44 -1.32 -7.81
N ILE A 258 -2.76 -1.40 -6.51
CA ILE A 258 -2.40 -2.54 -5.65
C ILE A 258 -3.43 -3.69 -5.66
N ALA A 259 -4.64 -3.46 -6.17
CA ALA A 259 -5.64 -4.50 -6.33
C ALA A 259 -5.39 -5.36 -7.58
N GLN A 260 -4.69 -4.81 -8.57
CA GLN A 260 -4.39 -5.51 -9.80
C GLN A 260 -3.20 -6.47 -9.62
N PRO A 261 -3.33 -7.77 -9.99
CA PRO A 261 -2.19 -8.70 -9.99
C PRO A 261 -1.06 -8.23 -10.91
N VAL A 262 0.18 -8.50 -10.50
CA VAL A 262 1.39 -8.12 -11.25
C VAL A 262 1.33 -8.65 -12.69
N GLU A 263 0.95 -9.92 -12.84
CA GLU A 263 0.89 -10.60 -14.13
C GLU A 263 -0.09 -9.91 -15.08
N GLN A 264 -1.21 -9.40 -14.55
CA GLN A 264 -2.20 -8.69 -15.34
C GLN A 264 -1.67 -7.35 -15.84
N SER A 265 -1.07 -6.54 -14.96
CA SER A 265 -0.48 -5.24 -15.35
C SER A 265 0.65 -5.43 -16.37
N LEU A 266 1.50 -6.45 -16.20
CA LEU A 266 2.59 -6.73 -17.11
C LEU A 266 2.12 -7.24 -18.48
N ALA A 267 1.10 -8.09 -18.52
CA ALA A 267 0.51 -8.53 -19.78
C ALA A 267 -0.10 -7.36 -20.56
N GLN A 268 -0.79 -6.44 -19.86
CA GLN A 268 -1.33 -5.24 -20.48
C GLN A 268 -0.21 -4.31 -21.00
N LEU A 269 0.84 -4.08 -20.20
CA LEU A 269 2.00 -3.31 -20.62
C LEU A 269 2.64 -3.89 -21.90
N GLN A 270 2.87 -5.21 -21.94
CA GLN A 270 3.43 -5.88 -23.11
C GLN A 270 2.58 -5.68 -24.37
N SER A 271 1.26 -5.86 -24.27
CA SER A 271 0.34 -5.68 -25.40
C SER A 271 0.34 -4.25 -25.96
N LEU A 272 0.43 -3.23 -25.09
CA LEU A 272 0.56 -1.83 -25.51
C LEU A 272 1.90 -1.59 -26.21
N SER A 273 2.99 -2.15 -25.67
CA SER A 273 4.33 -2.02 -26.26
C SER A 273 4.42 -2.65 -27.65
N GLU A 274 3.80 -3.81 -27.85
CA GLU A 274 3.72 -4.46 -29.17
C GLU A 274 2.91 -3.63 -30.17
N THR A 275 1.73 -3.16 -29.75
CA THR A 275 0.86 -2.33 -30.59
C THR A 275 1.58 -1.06 -31.05
N GLN A 276 2.30 -0.40 -30.14
CA GLN A 276 3.05 0.82 -30.45
C GLN A 276 4.21 0.55 -31.41
N ARG A 277 4.94 -0.56 -31.25
CA ARG A 277 6.02 -0.96 -32.18
C ARG A 277 5.50 -1.21 -33.59
N LEU A 278 4.36 -1.90 -33.74
CA LEU A 278 3.74 -2.16 -35.04
C LEU A 278 3.25 -0.89 -35.73
N GLN A 279 2.69 0.06 -34.99
CA GLN A 279 2.28 1.34 -35.55
C GLN A 279 3.49 2.17 -36.03
N GLN A 280 4.58 2.18 -35.25
CA GLN A 280 5.81 2.88 -35.65
C GLN A 280 6.47 2.25 -36.87
N SER A 281 6.48 0.92 -37.01
CA SER A 281 7.06 0.28 -38.20
C SER A 281 6.26 0.61 -39.46
N GLN A 282 4.92 0.56 -39.39
CA GLN A 282 4.05 0.92 -40.52
C GLN A 282 4.21 2.38 -40.95
N GLN A 283 4.34 3.32 -40.00
CA GLN A 283 4.59 4.73 -40.32
C GLN A 283 5.93 4.94 -41.02
N HIS A 284 6.99 4.25 -40.58
CA HIS A 284 8.30 4.35 -41.22
C HIS A 284 8.30 3.74 -42.63
N GLU A 285 7.58 2.63 -42.85
CA GLU A 285 7.43 2.02 -44.18
C GLU A 285 6.68 2.95 -45.14
N GLN A 286 5.56 3.55 -44.72
CA GLN A 286 4.82 4.52 -45.54
C GLN A 286 5.64 5.77 -45.87
N GLN A 287 6.41 6.31 -44.93
CA GLN A 287 7.30 7.44 -45.20
C GLN A 287 8.43 7.07 -46.18
N ARG A 288 8.97 5.85 -46.09
CA ARG A 288 9.95 5.35 -47.04
C ARG A 288 9.37 5.25 -48.45
N GLU A 289 8.19 4.66 -48.61
CA GLU A 289 7.54 4.52 -49.92
C GLU A 289 7.21 5.87 -50.58
N GLN A 290 6.78 6.86 -49.78
CA GLN A 290 6.53 8.22 -50.29
C GLN A 290 7.83 8.94 -50.71
N SER A 291 8.95 8.67 -50.03
CA SER A 291 10.26 9.26 -50.36
C SER A 291 10.95 8.63 -51.58
N ILE A 292 10.54 7.42 -51.99
CA ILE A 292 11.17 6.65 -53.09
C ILE A 292 10.40 6.82 -54.42
N SER A 293 9.23 7.47 -54.44
CA SER A 293 8.47 7.73 -55.67
C SER A 293 9.22 8.73 -56.59
N PRO A 294 9.77 8.30 -57.75
CA PRO A 294 10.60 9.17 -58.59
C PRO A 294 9.73 10.19 -59.33
N GLN A 295 10.15 11.46 -59.31
CA GLN A 295 9.67 12.48 -60.23
C GLN A 295 9.88 11.99 -61.68
N HIS A 296 8.79 11.60 -62.33
CA HIS A 296 8.74 11.38 -63.78
C HIS A 296 9.03 12.71 -64.47
N ARG A 297 10.29 12.95 -64.84
CA ARG A 297 10.68 14.07 -65.71
C ARG A 297 10.47 13.63 -67.15
N MET A 298 9.36 14.07 -67.75
CA MET A 298 9.10 13.95 -69.17
C MET A 298 10.21 14.62 -69.99
N VAL A 299 10.76 13.89 -70.96
CA VAL A 299 11.25 14.43 -72.24
C VAL A 299 10.90 13.44 -73.34
#